data_AF-A0A1H5IDM6-F1
#
_entry.id   AF-A0A1H5IDM6-F1
#
_cell.length_a   1.000
_cell.length_b   1.000
_cell.length_c   1.000
_cell.angle_alpha   90.00
_cell.angle_beta   90.00
_cell.angle_gamma   90.00
#
_symmetry.space_group_name_H-M   'P 1'
#
loop_
_entity.id
_entity.type
_entity.pdbx_description
1 polymer ?
#
loop_
_entity_poly.entity_id
_entity_poly.type
_entity_poly.pdbx_seq_one_letter_code
_entity_poly.pdbx_strand_id
1 'polypeptide(L)'
;MKDEYDFSNAKRGAVAPGKGKTRITIMLDEAVIDAARALAENEGYGYQTVINNTLRHALLSDKNKTAETGQLKKGITPSDLKNLEKTLLDAVSEIHRVMEPDARP
;
A
#
# COMPACT_ATOMS: atom_id res chain seq x y z
N MET A 1 -25.91 -16.73 9.74
CA MET A 1 -26.32 -16.27 8.39
C MET A 1 -27.57 -17.03 8.01
N LYS A 2 -28.52 -16.46 7.25
CA LYS A 2 -29.70 -17.20 6.78
C LYS A 2 -29.34 -17.99 5.52
N ASP A 3 -29.91 -19.19 5.41
CA ASP A 3 -29.64 -20.11 4.31
C ASP A 3 -30.26 -19.65 3.00
N GLU A 4 -31.39 -18.92 3.05
CA GLU A 4 -32.03 -18.35 1.86
C GLU A 4 -32.53 -16.92 2.08
N TYR A 5 -32.41 -16.13 1.01
CA TYR A 5 -32.94 -14.78 0.92
C TYR A 5 -33.83 -14.69 -0.32
N ASP A 6 -35.08 -14.25 -0.13
CA ASP A 6 -36.01 -14.00 -1.21
C ASP A 6 -35.76 -12.60 -1.82
N PHE A 7 -35.32 -12.59 -3.08
CA PHE A 7 -35.03 -11.39 -3.87
C PHE A 7 -36.09 -11.12 -4.95
N SER A 8 -37.24 -11.78 -4.90
CA SER A 8 -38.33 -11.62 -5.87
C SER A 8 -38.81 -10.17 -6.06
N ASN A 9 -38.70 -9.34 -5.02
CA ASN A 9 -39.02 -7.90 -5.05
C ASN A 9 -37.78 -6.98 -5.03
N ALA A 10 -36.58 -7.53 -5.18
CA ALA A 10 -35.36 -6.74 -5.13
C ALA A 10 -35.19 -5.89 -6.40
N LYS A 11 -35.18 -4.56 -6.25
CA LYS A 11 -34.81 -3.63 -7.32
C LYS A 11 -33.29 -3.44 -7.34
N ARG A 12 -32.67 -3.66 -8.50
CA ARG A 12 -31.26 -3.29 -8.73
C ARG A 12 -31.13 -1.77 -8.62
N GLY A 13 -30.58 -1.28 -7.51
CA GLY A 13 -30.18 0.11 -7.37
C GLY A 13 -29.10 0.46 -8.40
N ALA A 14 -29.02 1.74 -8.78
CA ALA A 14 -27.91 2.22 -9.62
C ALA A 14 -26.59 1.88 -8.92
N VAL A 15 -25.72 1.15 -9.61
CA VAL A 15 -24.35 0.91 -9.12
C VAL A 15 -23.70 2.28 -9.01
N ALA A 16 -23.39 2.71 -7.78
CA ALA A 16 -22.72 3.98 -7.55
C ALA A 16 -21.48 4.04 -8.44
N PRO A 17 -21.27 5.10 -9.23
CA PRO A 17 -20.07 5.22 -10.04
C PRO A 17 -18.87 5.17 -9.09
N GLY A 18 -17.96 4.21 -9.32
CA GLY A 18 -16.76 4.07 -8.50
C GLY A 18 -15.97 5.37 -8.55
N LYS A 19 -15.91 6.11 -7.44
CA LYS A 19 -15.13 7.35 -7.31
C LYS A 19 -13.72 7.14 -7.89
N GLY A 20 -13.39 7.88 -8.95
CA GLY A 20 -12.03 7.96 -9.51
C GLY A 20 -11.53 6.74 -10.31
N LYS A 21 -12.38 5.80 -10.71
CA LYS A 21 -11.98 4.65 -11.55
C LYS A 21 -12.85 4.56 -12.80
N THR A 22 -12.22 4.55 -13.98
CA THR A 22 -12.89 4.37 -15.27
C THR A 22 -12.84 2.90 -15.67
N ARG A 23 -13.98 2.31 -16.04
CA ARG A 23 -14.02 0.96 -16.64
C ARG A 23 -13.56 1.06 -18.08
N ILE A 24 -12.51 0.34 -18.43
CA ILE A 24 -11.99 0.22 -19.79
C ILE A 24 -11.90 -1.25 -20.19
N THR A 25 -11.96 -1.52 -21.48
CA THR A 25 -11.66 -2.84 -22.04
C THR A 25 -10.24 -2.80 -22.58
N ILE A 26 -9.36 -3.64 -22.04
CA ILE A 26 -7.97 -3.81 -22.50
C ILE A 26 -7.67 -5.30 -22.60
N MET A 27 -6.80 -5.66 -23.55
CA MET A 27 -6.23 -7.00 -23.60
C MET A 27 -5.00 -7.03 -22.70
N LEU A 28 -4.88 -8.06 -21.87
CA LEU A 28 -3.72 -8.33 -21.03
C LEU A 28 -3.29 -9.78 -21.26
N ASP A 29 -1.98 -10.00 -21.25
CA ASP A 29 -1.43 -11.35 -21.38
C ASP A 29 -1.85 -12.21 -20.20
N GLU A 30 -2.10 -13.50 -20.46
CA GLU A 30 -2.53 -14.47 -19.44
C GLU A 30 -1.52 -14.54 -18.28
N ALA A 31 -0.22 -14.52 -18.60
CA ALA A 31 0.86 -14.50 -17.62
C ALA A 31 0.80 -13.29 -16.67
N VAL A 32 0.37 -12.12 -17.17
CA VAL A 32 0.22 -10.91 -16.35
C VAL A 32 -0.97 -11.05 -15.39
N ILE A 33 -2.07 -11.63 -15.87
CA ILE A 33 -3.27 -11.86 -15.06
C ILE A 33 -2.96 -12.88 -13.95
N ASP A 34 -2.26 -13.96 -14.27
CA ASP A 34 -1.90 -15.01 -13.31
C ASP A 34 -0.93 -14.48 -12.24
N ALA A 35 0.10 -13.73 -12.63
CA ALA A 35 0.98 -13.07 -11.69
C ALA A 35 0.21 -12.11 -10.77
N ALA A 36 -0.71 -11.30 -11.32
CA ALA A 36 -1.50 -10.39 -10.53
C ALA A 36 -2.43 -11.11 -9.53
N ARG A 37 -2.98 -12.29 -9.88
CA ARG A 37 -3.77 -13.11 -8.95
C ARG A 37 -2.91 -13.66 -7.81
N ALA A 38 -1.74 -14.21 -8.12
CA ALA A 38 -0.85 -14.76 -7.09
C ALA A 38 -0.40 -13.70 -6.08
N LEU A 39 -0.06 -12.49 -6.55
CA LEU A 39 0.28 -11.37 -5.66
C LEU A 39 -0.92 -10.90 -4.82
N ALA A 40 -2.10 -10.83 -5.42
CA ALA A 40 -3.34 -10.46 -4.75
C ALA A 40 -3.71 -11.42 -3.61
N GLU A 41 -3.58 -12.73 -3.82
CA GLU A 41 -3.84 -13.75 -2.81
C GLU A 41 -2.92 -13.62 -1.60
N ASN A 42 -1.65 -13.27 -1.82
CA ASN A 42 -0.67 -13.08 -0.74
C ASN A 42 -0.92 -11.81 0.08
N GLU A 43 -1.36 -10.72 -0.56
CA GLU A 43 -1.56 -9.42 0.10
C GLU A 43 -2.99 -9.17 0.62
N GLY A 44 -3.94 -10.04 0.26
CA GLY A 44 -5.35 -9.90 0.67
C GLY A 44 -6.11 -8.78 -0.07
N TYR A 45 -5.59 -8.31 -1.21
CA TYR A 45 -6.25 -7.34 -2.08
C TYR A 45 -6.69 -7.99 -3.40
N GLY A 46 -7.62 -7.38 -4.15
CA GLY A 46 -8.01 -7.91 -5.47
C GLY A 46 -6.94 -7.69 -6.55
N TYR A 47 -6.84 -8.60 -7.53
CA TYR A 47 -5.88 -8.52 -8.64
C TYR A 47 -5.95 -7.20 -9.44
N GLN A 48 -7.15 -6.60 -9.56
CA GLN A 48 -7.32 -5.31 -10.22
C GLN A 48 -6.59 -4.17 -9.46
N THR A 49 -6.48 -4.27 -8.13
CA THR A 49 -5.74 -3.31 -7.30
C THR A 49 -4.25 -3.42 -7.59
N VAL A 50 -3.72 -4.64 -7.66
CA VAL A 50 -2.30 -4.91 -8.01
C VAL A 50 -1.97 -4.29 -9.37
N ILE A 51 -2.76 -4.62 -10.41
CA ILE A 51 -2.55 -4.10 -11.76
C ILE A 51 -2.56 -2.57 -11.77
N ASN A 52 -3.57 -1.96 -11.16
CA ASN A 52 -3.68 -0.50 -11.13
C ASN A 52 -2.52 0.16 -10.36
N ASN A 53 -2.05 -0.46 -9.29
CA ASN A 53 -0.94 0.09 -8.52
C ASN A 53 0.37 0.00 -9.30
N THR A 54 0.63 -1.13 -9.95
CA THR A 54 1.79 -1.29 -10.83
C THR A 54 1.77 -0.28 -11.98
N LEU A 55 0.62 -0.11 -12.65
CA LEU A 55 0.47 0.91 -13.69
C LEU A 55 0.66 2.33 -13.15
N ARG A 56 0.14 2.63 -11.96
CA ARG A 56 0.35 3.92 -11.29
C ARG A 56 1.84 4.15 -11.02
N HIS A 57 2.55 3.17 -10.48
CA HIS A 57 3.98 3.30 -10.25
C HIS A 57 4.74 3.49 -11.56
N ALA A 58 4.49 2.67 -12.57
CA ALA A 58 5.19 2.75 -13.85
C ALA A 58 4.94 4.07 -14.60
N LEU A 59 3.71 4.60 -14.57
CA LEU A 59 3.32 5.74 -15.40
C LEU A 59 3.31 7.08 -14.66
N LEU A 60 3.15 7.06 -13.33
CA LEU A 60 3.02 8.26 -12.49
C LEU A 60 4.22 8.47 -11.56
N SER A 61 5.04 7.44 -11.27
CA SER A 61 6.27 7.65 -10.47
C SER A 61 7.39 8.36 -11.23
N ASP A 62 7.37 8.40 -12.56
CA ASP A 62 8.30 9.25 -13.33
C ASP A 62 7.84 10.70 -13.48
N LYS A 63 6.55 11.00 -13.23
CA LYS A 63 6.04 12.39 -13.25
C LYS A 63 6.32 13.16 -11.95
N ASN A 64 6.58 12.44 -10.85
CA ASN A 64 6.87 13.01 -9.53
C ASN A 64 8.31 12.75 -9.06
N LYS A 65 9.26 12.45 -9.96
CA LYS A 65 10.69 12.57 -9.60
C LYS A 65 11.15 14.02 -9.42
N THR A 66 10.26 15.00 -9.62
CA THR A 66 10.50 16.41 -9.31
C THR A 66 9.78 16.92 -8.06
N ALA A 67 9.04 16.08 -7.31
CA ALA A 67 8.47 16.50 -6.03
C ALA A 67 8.20 15.32 -5.08
N GLU A 68 9.11 15.15 -4.11
CA GLU A 68 8.78 14.85 -2.71
C GLU A 68 8.15 13.49 -2.34
N THR A 69 8.75 12.38 -2.75
CA THR A 69 8.82 11.20 -1.85
C THR A 69 10.22 10.61 -1.92
N GLY A 70 10.83 10.41 -0.76
CA GLY A 70 12.25 10.15 -0.55
C GLY A 70 12.86 9.20 -1.58
N GLN A 71 13.59 9.79 -2.53
CA GLN A 71 14.63 9.07 -3.24
C GLN A 71 15.59 8.56 -2.17
N LEU A 72 15.63 7.25 -1.93
CA LEU A 72 16.86 6.62 -1.46
C LEU A 72 17.86 6.85 -2.59
N LYS A 73 18.55 7.99 -2.50
CA LYS A 73 19.52 8.43 -3.48
C LYS A 73 20.54 7.30 -3.62
N LYS A 74 20.84 6.94 -4.87
CA LYS A 74 21.92 6.04 -5.25
C LYS A 74 23.21 6.63 -4.67
N GLY A 75 23.62 6.17 -3.49
CA GLY A 75 24.75 6.72 -2.73
C GLY A 75 24.45 7.01 -1.25
N ILE A 76 23.84 6.07 -0.51
CA ILE A 76 23.80 6.15 0.96
C ILE A 76 25.24 6.07 1.45
N THR A 77 25.74 7.12 2.09
CA THR A 77 27.10 7.13 2.64
C THR A 77 27.10 6.40 3.98
N PRO A 78 28.21 5.75 4.38
CA PRO A 78 28.29 5.07 5.68
C PRO A 78 28.04 6.02 6.87
N SER A 79 28.29 7.32 6.69
CA SER A 79 27.95 8.38 7.63
C SER A 79 26.44 8.54 7.84
N ASP A 80 25.63 8.43 6.78
CA ASP A 80 24.18 8.58 6.88
C ASP A 80 23.56 7.43 7.67
N LEU A 81 24.07 6.21 7.47
CA LEU A 81 23.67 5.02 8.24
C LEU A 81 24.02 5.15 9.72
N LYS A 82 25.23 5.65 10.02
CA LYS A 82 25.68 5.84 11.41
C LYS A 82 24.87 6.92 12.15
N ASN A 83 24.46 7.96 11.43
CA ASN A 83 23.59 8.99 12.00
C ASN A 83 22.19 8.43 12.28
N LEU A 84 21.64 7.64 11.36
CA LEU A 84 20.33 7.00 11.55
C LEU A 84 20.34 6.00 12.71
N GLU A 85 21.40 5.21 12.83
CA GLU A 85 21.60 4.28 13.96
C GLU A 85 21.61 5.04 15.30
N LYS A 86 22.34 6.16 15.36
CA LYS A 86 22.34 7.00 16.56
C LYS A 86 20.95 7.55 16.88
N THR A 87 20.22 8.04 15.88
CA THR A 87 18.85 8.55 16.07
C THR A 87 17.90 7.47 16.58
N LEU A 88 18.03 6.23 16.07
CA LEU A 88 17.22 5.11 16.53
C LEU A 88 17.56 4.71 17.98
N LEU A 89 18.85 4.73 18.34
CA LEU A 89 19.28 4.47 19.73
C LEU A 89 18.74 5.53 20.69
N ASP A 90 18.79 6.81 20.32
CA ASP A 90 18.26 7.90 21.13
C ASP A 90 16.74 7.76 21.31
N ALA A 91 16.01 7.44 20.24
CA ALA A 91 14.56 7.22 20.30
C ALA A 91 14.19 6.02 21.19
N VAL A 92 14.96 4.93 21.14
CA VAL A 92 14.75 3.75 22.01
C VAL A 92 15.04 4.10 23.47
N SER A 93 16.09 4.88 23.74
CA SER A 93 16.41 5.34 25.10
C SER A 93 15.33 6.25 25.67
N GLU A 94 14.73 7.08 24.82
CA GLU A 94 13.64 7.98 25.20
C GLU A 94 12.35 7.21 25.47
N ILE A 95 12.04 6.21 24.65
CA ILE A 95 10.93 5.28 24.91
C ILE A 95 11.16 4.53 26.23
N HIS A 96 12.38 4.04 26.49
CA HIS A 96 12.70 3.38 27.76
C HIS A 96 12.52 4.31 28.96
N ARG A 97 12.98 5.56 28.85
CA ARG A 97 12.81 6.59 29.88
C ARG A 97 11.33 6.96 30.13
N VAL A 98 10.49 6.87 29.10
CA VAL A 98 9.05 7.13 29.20
C VAL A 98 8.28 5.91 29.73
N MET A 99 8.81 4.69 29.52
CA MET A 99 8.17 3.44 29.95
C MET A 99 8.63 2.92 31.33
N GLU A 100 9.74 3.40 31.88
CA GLU A 100 10.10 3.18 33.29
C GLU A 100 9.59 4.37 34.13
N PRO A 101 8.43 4.26 34.82
CA PRO A 101 8.09 5.24 35.82
C PRO A 101 9.13 5.11 36.92
N ASP A 102 9.72 6.22 37.34
CA ASP A 102 10.56 6.30 38.54
C ASP A 102 10.02 5.36 39.62
N ALA A 103 10.76 4.28 39.87
CA ALA A 103 10.72 3.60 41.14
C ALA A 103 11.18 4.63 42.17
N ARG A 104 10.22 5.39 42.69
CA ARG A 104 10.45 6.38 43.73
C ARG A 104 10.98 5.66 44.97
N PRO A 105 12.03 6.18 45.64
CA PRO A 105 12.49 5.66 46.93
C PRO A 105 11.43 5.85 48.03
#